data_AF-A0A7V4BTD7-F1
#
_entry.id   AF-A0A7V4BTD7-F1
#
_cell.length_a   1.000
_cell.length_b   1.000
_cell.length_c   1.000
_cell.angle_alpha   90.00
_cell.angle_beta   90.00
_cell.angle_gamma   90.00
#
_symmetry.space_group_name_H-M   'P 1'
#
loop_
_entity.id
_entity.type
_entity.pdbx_description
1 polymer ?
#
loop_
_entity_poly.entity_id
_entity_poly.type
_entity_poly.pdbx_seq_one_letter_code
_entity_poly.pdbx_strand_id
1 'polypeptide(L)'
;MLKNLGIQYLYVSRQPKNEGQIGYNSLTRELMNEYLLIINTTPVGMYPHVNDAPPIPYEFITPHHLLYDLIYNPAITQFMSLGAKHGATTVNGSKMLMLQAEKAWEIWNTAE
;
A
#
# COMPACT_ATOMS: atom_id res chain seq x y z
N MET A 1 -4.19 5.22 12.88
CA MET A 1 -2.91 4.53 12.64
C MET A 1 -3.11 3.03 12.84
N LEU A 2 -2.51 2.16 12.03
CA LEU A 2 -2.65 0.69 12.16
C LEU A 2 -2.30 0.20 13.58
N LYS A 3 -1.26 0.79 14.18
CA LYS A 3 -0.86 0.56 15.57
C LYS A 3 -2.01 0.79 16.57
N ASN A 4 -2.82 1.83 16.38
CA ASN A 4 -3.94 2.14 17.27
C ASN A 4 -5.10 1.14 17.13
N LEU A 5 -5.13 0.40 16.01
CA LEU A 5 -6.09 -0.68 15.76
C LEU A 5 -5.56 -2.05 16.22
N GLY A 6 -4.36 -2.11 16.81
CA GLY A 6 -3.73 -3.38 17.21
C GLY A 6 -3.28 -4.26 16.03
N ILE A 7 -3.25 -3.71 14.81
CA ILE A 7 -2.86 -4.45 13.61
C ILE A 7 -1.32 -4.51 13.57
N GLN A 8 -0.78 -5.73 13.61
CA GLN A 8 0.65 -5.95 13.40
C GLN A 8 1.01 -5.75 11.94
N TYR A 9 2.19 -5.18 11.68
CA TYR A 9 2.66 -4.89 10.34
C TYR A 9 4.17 -5.06 10.26
N LEU A 10 4.64 -5.44 9.07
CA LEU A 10 6.04 -5.50 8.72
C LEU A 10 6.37 -4.35 7.76
N TYR A 11 7.40 -3.57 8.07
CA TYR A 11 7.79 -2.45 7.22
C TYR A 11 8.83 -2.88 6.18
N VAL A 12 8.51 -2.69 4.90
CA VAL A 12 9.38 -3.05 3.77
C VAL A 12 9.94 -1.78 3.13
N SER A 13 11.27 -1.72 2.96
CA SER A 13 11.96 -0.55 2.41
C SER A 13 13.03 -0.96 1.40
N ARG A 14 13.34 -0.05 0.47
CA ARG A 14 14.52 -0.18 -0.40
C ARG A 14 15.82 -0.09 0.41
N GLN A 15 15.81 0.68 1.48
CA GLN A 15 16.93 0.91 2.39
C GLN A 15 16.41 0.80 3.82
N PRO A 16 16.36 -0.42 4.40
CA PRO A 16 15.98 -0.58 5.80
C PRO A 16 17.03 0.11 6.69
N LYS A 17 16.58 1.04 7.54
CA LYS A 17 17.47 1.83 8.42
C LYS A 17 17.24 1.60 9.91
N ASN A 18 16.05 1.11 10.27
CA ASN A 18 15.63 0.95 11.65
C ASN A 18 15.33 -0.52 11.94
N GLU A 19 15.40 -0.91 13.21
CA GLU A 19 14.91 -2.20 13.67
C GLU A 19 13.44 -2.41 13.28
N GLY A 20 13.10 -3.64 12.90
CA GLY A 20 11.75 -3.99 12.42
C GLY A 20 11.46 -3.64 10.97
N GLN A 21 12.46 -3.18 10.20
CA GLN A 21 12.36 -2.99 8.75
C GLN A 21 13.11 -4.08 7.99
N ILE A 22 12.53 -4.54 6.88
CA ILE A 22 13.18 -5.49 5.98
C ILE A 22 13.34 -4.91 4.57
N GLY A 23 14.27 -5.49 3.81
CA GLY A 23 14.44 -5.20 2.39
C GLY A 23 13.45 -5.99 1.53
N TYR A 24 13.18 -5.50 0.31
CA TYR A 24 12.37 -6.24 -0.67
C TYR A 24 12.90 -7.65 -0.96
N ASN A 25 14.22 -7.83 -0.95
CA ASN A 25 14.87 -9.13 -1.18
C ASN A 25 14.60 -10.17 -0.07
N SER A 26 14.05 -9.73 1.07
CA SER A 26 13.69 -10.61 2.19
C SER A 26 12.26 -11.13 2.10
N LEU A 27 11.47 -10.71 1.10
CA LEU A 27 10.09 -11.15 0.91
C LEU A 27 10.06 -12.59 0.38
N THR A 28 9.70 -13.53 1.25
CA THR A 28 9.52 -14.94 0.89
C THR A 28 8.05 -15.27 0.66
N ARG A 29 7.77 -16.44 0.08
CA ARG A 29 6.40 -16.94 -0.09
C ARG A 29 5.65 -17.02 1.24
N GLU A 30 6.34 -17.44 2.31
CA GLU A 30 5.78 -17.59 3.65
C GLU A 30 5.31 -16.24 4.18
N LEU A 31 6.15 -15.20 4.06
CA LEU A 31 5.77 -13.84 4.45
C LEU A 31 4.60 -13.32 3.62
N MET A 32 4.60 -13.52 2.30
CA MET A 32 3.47 -13.07 1.47
C MET A 32 2.16 -13.75 1.90
N ASN A 33 2.18 -15.05 2.20
CA ASN A 33 1.00 -15.78 2.68
C ASN A 33 0.55 -15.39 4.09
N GLU A 34 1.47 -14.93 4.95
CA GLU A 34 1.15 -14.43 6.29
C GLU A 34 0.54 -13.03 6.24
N TYR A 35 1.04 -12.15 5.36
CA TYR A 35 0.63 -10.75 5.24
C TYR A 35 -0.30 -10.53 4.05
N LEU A 36 -1.60 -10.74 4.28
CA LEU A 36 -2.62 -10.61 3.23
C LEU A 36 -2.96 -9.16 2.86
N LEU A 37 -2.62 -8.18 3.69
CA LEU A 37 -2.78 -6.75 3.40
C LEU A 37 -1.42 -6.14 3.04
N ILE A 38 -1.28 -5.69 1.79
CA ILE A 38 -0.06 -5.06 1.28
C ILE A 38 -0.39 -3.61 0.92
N ILE A 39 0.32 -2.67 1.54
CA ILE A 39 0.08 -1.24 1.35
C ILE A 39 1.29 -0.59 0.68
N ASN A 40 1.11 -0.04 -0.53
CA ASN A 40 2.12 0.80 -1.15
C ASN A 40 2.03 2.23 -0.60
N THR A 41 3.02 2.62 0.18
CA THR A 41 3.16 3.98 0.74
C THR A 41 4.31 4.76 0.07
N THR A 42 4.82 4.25 -1.07
CA THR A 42 5.91 4.87 -1.83
C THR A 42 5.36 5.57 -3.09
N PRO A 43 6.11 6.52 -3.68
CA PRO A 43 5.69 7.15 -4.93
C PRO A 43 5.89 6.27 -6.19
N VAL A 44 6.32 5.01 -6.03
CA VAL A 44 6.56 4.11 -7.16
C VAL A 44 5.23 3.76 -7.83
N GLY A 45 5.12 4.01 -9.14
CA GLY A 45 3.88 3.85 -9.91
C GLY A 45 3.06 5.14 -10.07
N MET A 46 3.51 6.25 -9.48
CA MET A 46 2.87 7.57 -9.63
C MET A 46 3.31 8.22 -10.94
N TYR A 47 2.44 9.07 -11.52
CA TYR A 47 2.81 9.88 -12.69
C TYR A 47 4.11 10.68 -12.44
N PRO A 48 5.06 10.71 -13.40
CA PRO A 48 5.01 10.15 -14.76
C PRO A 48 5.46 8.68 -14.87
N HIS A 49 5.95 8.07 -13.79
CA HIS A 49 6.50 6.72 -13.74
C HIS A 49 5.43 5.63 -13.55
N VAL A 50 4.38 5.67 -14.37
CA VAL A 50 3.18 4.85 -14.21
C VAL A 50 3.39 3.34 -14.45
N ASN A 51 4.48 2.98 -15.12
CA ASN A 51 4.83 1.59 -15.42
C ASN A 51 5.68 0.94 -14.32
N ASP A 52 6.10 1.69 -13.32
CA ASP A 52 6.89 1.16 -12.21
C ASP A 52 5.98 0.58 -11.12
N ALA A 53 6.45 -0.44 -10.43
CA ALA A 53 5.75 -1.03 -9.29
C ALA A 53 6.76 -1.37 -8.19
N PRO A 54 6.35 -1.38 -6.91
CA PRO A 54 7.19 -1.88 -5.82
C PRO A 54 7.67 -3.31 -6.15
N PRO A 55 8.96 -3.63 -5.96
CA PRO A 55 9.52 -4.92 -6.35
C PRO A 55 9.19 -6.00 -5.31
N ILE A 56 7.91 -6.35 -5.21
CA ILE A 56 7.42 -7.48 -4.41
C ILE A 56 7.25 -8.73 -5.30
N PRO A 57 7.28 -9.95 -4.74
CA PRO A 57 7.08 -11.18 -5.51
C PRO A 57 5.60 -11.37 -5.86
N TYR A 58 5.14 -10.73 -6.93
CA TYR A 58 3.74 -10.77 -7.38
C TYR A 58 3.24 -12.19 -7.67
N GLU A 59 4.13 -13.10 -8.03
CA GLU A 59 3.84 -14.52 -8.26
C GLU A 59 3.31 -15.25 -7.02
N PHE A 60 3.47 -14.68 -5.82
CA PHE A 60 2.92 -15.21 -4.57
C PHE A 60 1.60 -14.55 -4.16
N ILE A 61 1.11 -13.57 -4.93
CA ILE A 61 -0.20 -12.98 -4.71
C ILE A 61 -1.31 -13.99 -5.03
N THR A 62 -2.35 -13.95 -4.22
CA THR A 62 -3.52 -14.82 -4.30
C THR A 62 -4.81 -14.01 -4.18
N PRO A 63 -5.99 -14.60 -4.48
CA PRO A 63 -7.28 -13.92 -4.29
C PRO A 63 -7.60 -13.50 -2.85
N HIS A 64 -6.85 -14.00 -1.86
CA HIS A 64 -6.99 -13.58 -0.45
C HIS A 64 -6.27 -12.27 -0.13
N HIS A 65 -5.42 -11.78 -1.04
CA HIS A 65 -4.69 -10.55 -0.81
C HIS A 65 -5.53 -9.31 -1.11
N LEU A 66 -5.29 -8.27 -0.32
CA LEU A 66 -5.73 -6.90 -0.54
C LEU A 66 -4.50 -6.02 -0.78
N LEU A 67 -4.41 -5.44 -1.98
CA LEU A 67 -3.40 -4.44 -2.31
C LEU A 67 -4.01 -3.05 -2.19
N TYR A 68 -3.48 -2.24 -1.28
CA TYR A 68 -3.89 -0.86 -1.07
C TYR A 68 -2.78 0.08 -1.56
N ASP A 69 -3.03 0.84 -2.61
CA ASP A 69 -2.10 1.85 -3.10
C ASP A 69 -2.51 3.24 -2.60
N LEU A 70 -1.60 4.00 -1.99
CA LEU A 70 -1.89 5.39 -1.61
C LEU A 70 -1.84 6.34 -2.81
N ILE A 71 -1.35 5.89 -3.95
CA ILE A 71 -1.38 6.64 -5.20
C ILE A 71 -2.83 6.71 -5.71
N TYR A 72 -3.24 7.91 -6.14
CA TYR A 72 -4.54 8.17 -6.74
C TYR A 72 -4.45 8.67 -8.18
N ASN A 73 -3.24 9.01 -8.66
CA ASN A 73 -2.96 9.38 -10.04
C ASN A 73 -1.70 8.65 -10.54
N PRO A 74 -1.83 7.65 -11.43
CA PRO A 74 -3.04 7.22 -12.14
C PRO A 74 -4.05 6.49 -11.22
N ALA A 75 -5.31 6.37 -11.69
CA ALA A 75 -6.38 5.71 -10.92
C ALA A 75 -6.15 4.20 -10.71
N ILE A 76 -5.45 3.56 -11.65
CA ILE A 76 -4.98 2.17 -11.56
C ILE A 76 -3.48 2.20 -11.79
N THR A 77 -2.69 1.81 -10.79
CA THR A 77 -1.23 1.73 -10.89
C THR A 77 -0.78 0.37 -11.41
N GLN A 78 0.50 0.26 -11.78
CA GLN A 78 1.09 -1.04 -12.14
C GLN A 78 1.04 -2.03 -10.97
N PHE A 79 1.24 -1.57 -9.72
CA PHE A 79 1.10 -2.38 -8.50
C PHE A 79 -0.28 -3.03 -8.41
N MET A 80 -1.35 -2.24 -8.57
CA MET A 80 -2.73 -2.74 -8.59
C MET A 80 -2.96 -3.68 -9.78
N SER A 81 -2.51 -3.30 -10.98
CA SER A 81 -2.69 -4.11 -12.18
C SER A 81 -2.04 -5.49 -12.06
N LEU A 82 -0.85 -5.56 -11.47
CA LEU A 82 -0.15 -6.83 -11.24
C LEU A 82 -0.87 -7.69 -10.20
N GLY A 83 -1.32 -7.13 -9.07
CA GLY A 83 -2.08 -7.92 -8.08
C GLY A 83 -3.43 -8.42 -8.62
N ALA A 84 -4.15 -7.58 -9.37
CA ALA A 84 -5.42 -7.96 -9.98
C ALA A 84 -5.28 -9.12 -10.98
N LYS A 85 -4.15 -9.22 -11.70
CA LYS A 85 -3.85 -10.38 -12.57
C LYS A 85 -3.77 -11.70 -11.79
N HIS A 86 -3.44 -11.65 -10.50
CA HIS A 86 -3.41 -12.80 -9.59
C HIS A 86 -4.71 -12.95 -8.78
N GLY A 87 -5.75 -12.18 -9.11
CA GLY A 87 -7.07 -12.25 -8.48
C GLY A 87 -7.20 -11.49 -7.16
N ALA A 88 -6.18 -10.72 -6.75
CA ALA A 88 -6.25 -9.92 -5.54
C ALA A 88 -7.26 -8.77 -5.66
N THR A 89 -7.83 -8.38 -4.52
CA THR A 89 -8.61 -7.14 -4.44
C THR A 89 -7.67 -5.95 -4.39
N THR A 90 -7.98 -4.87 -5.11
CA THR A 90 -7.12 -3.68 -5.17
C THR A 90 -7.90 -2.41 -4.86
N VAL A 91 -7.30 -1.51 -4.08
CA VAL A 91 -7.89 -0.21 -3.68
C VAL A 91 -6.85 0.89 -3.89
N ASN A 92 -7.25 2.03 -4.45
CA ASN A 92 -6.38 3.20 -4.63
C ASN A 92 -6.58 4.25 -3.54
N GLY A 93 -5.74 5.30 -3.55
CA GLY A 93 -5.68 6.30 -2.48
C GLY A 93 -6.76 7.37 -2.54
N SER A 94 -7.61 7.38 -3.57
CA SER A 94 -8.56 8.48 -3.81
C SER A 94 -9.55 8.68 -2.66
N LYS A 95 -10.09 7.58 -2.11
CA LYS A 95 -11.00 7.62 -0.97
C LYS A 95 -10.30 8.13 0.30
N MET A 96 -9.05 7.73 0.53
CA MET A 96 -8.27 8.24 1.65
C MET A 96 -8.04 9.75 1.52
N LEU A 97 -7.69 10.23 0.32
CA LEU A 97 -7.48 11.65 0.03
C LEU A 97 -8.74 12.49 0.30
N MET A 98 -9.91 11.98 -0.10
CA MET A 98 -11.18 12.66 0.16
C MET A 98 -11.51 12.71 1.66
N LEU A 99 -11.46 11.57 2.35
CA LEU A 99 -11.79 11.47 3.76
C LEU A 99 -10.86 12.32 4.65
N GLN A 100 -9.57 12.39 4.32
CA GLN A 100 -8.65 13.26 5.08
C GLN A 100 -8.96 14.74 4.86
N ALA A 101 -9.41 15.14 3.67
CA ALA A 101 -9.80 16.51 3.37
C ALA A 101 -11.09 16.91 4.11
N GLU A 102 -12.09 16.02 4.11
CA GLU A 102 -13.31 16.20 4.91
C GLU A 102 -12.97 16.33 6.41
N LYS A 103 -12.09 15.48 6.94
CA LYS A 103 -11.73 15.56 8.35
C LYS A 103 -10.96 16.83 8.70
N ALA A 104 -10.06 17.29 7.82
CA ALA A 104 -9.36 18.55 8.00
C ALA A 104 -10.33 19.74 7.96
N TRP A 105 -11.31 19.71 7.04
CA TRP A 105 -12.36 20.71 6.94
C TRP A 105 -13.21 20.81 8.22
N GLU A 106 -13.62 19.67 8.79
CA GLU A 106 -14.32 19.65 10.09
C GLU A 106 -13.51 20.37 11.17
N ILE A 107 -12.23 20.01 11.32
CA ILE A 107 -11.36 20.57 12.36
C ILE A 107 -11.25 22.09 12.23
N TRP A 108 -11.04 22.61 11.02
CA TRP A 108 -10.92 24.04 10.78
C TRP A 108 -12.21 24.82 11.00
N ASN A 109 -13.37 24.21 10.77
CA ASN A 109 -14.67 24.87 10.94
C ASN A 109 -15.31 24.63 12.32
N THR A 110 -14.71 23.80 13.18
CA THR A 110 -15.15 23.60 14.57
C THR A 110 -14.35 24.40 15.59
N ALA A 111 -13.36 25.19 15.16
CA ALA A 111 -12.59 26.06 16.04
C ALA A 111 -13.36 27.36 16.36
N GLU A 112 -14.40 27.24 17.21
CA GLU A 112 -15.00 28.33 17.99
C GLU A 112 -14.88 28.04 19.49
#